data_AF-A0A937NJA5-F1
#
_entry.id   AF-A0A937NJA5-F1
#
_cell.length_a   1.000
_cell.length_b   1.000
_cell.length_c   1.000
_cell.angle_alpha   90.00
_cell.angle_beta   90.00
_cell.angle_gamma   90.00
#
_symmetry.space_group_name_H-M   'P 1'
#
loop_
_entity.id
_entity.type
_entity.pdbx_description
1 polymer ?
#
loop_
_entity_poly.entity_id
_entity_poly.type
_entity_poly.pdbx_seq_one_letter_code
_entity_poly.pdbx_strand_id
1 'polypeptide(L)'
;MKSEMSVAIPKQQAKSPIDIDIIVVGRKLALIDPFLKIPVDLLSECIEETGGIVEAFNRSNRELSRNDVTVIMTARLITTLSRIRDLEKILSYLSSVEGEMGVVVERIWRQQNPREILVEEQQMRLF
;
A
#
# COMPACT_ATOMS: atom_id res chain seq x y z
N MET A 1 -29.36 16.54 -39.35
CA MET A 1 -28.57 16.65 -38.11
C MET A 1 -27.81 15.36 -37.92
N LYS A 2 -26.48 15.40 -37.93
CA LYS A 2 -25.61 14.26 -37.68
C LYS A 2 -25.00 14.52 -36.31
N SER A 3 -25.43 13.77 -35.31
CA SER A 3 -24.96 13.93 -33.93
C SER A 3 -23.61 13.24 -33.80
N GLU A 4 -22.52 14.01 -33.76
CA GLU A 4 -21.22 13.52 -33.30
C GLU A 4 -21.33 13.24 -31.80
N MET A 5 -21.61 12.00 -31.44
CA MET A 5 -21.42 11.54 -30.06
C MET A 5 -19.92 11.44 -29.83
N SER A 6 -19.36 12.43 -29.14
CA SER A 6 -17.99 12.37 -28.62
C SER A 6 -17.94 11.24 -27.58
N VAL A 7 -17.46 10.07 -28.00
CA VAL A 7 -17.25 8.94 -27.10
C VAL A 7 -16.15 9.34 -26.14
N ALA A 8 -16.48 9.46 -24.84
CA ALA A 8 -15.50 9.72 -23.81
C ALA A 8 -14.40 8.66 -23.88
N ILE A 9 -13.17 9.10 -24.15
CA ILE A 9 -12.00 8.21 -24.13
C ILE A 9 -11.91 7.68 -22.69
N PRO A 10 -12.01 6.36 -22.46
CA PRO A 10 -11.85 5.80 -21.13
C PRO A 10 -10.50 6.27 -20.58
N LYS A 11 -10.50 6.89 -19.41
CA LYS A 11 -9.28 7.20 -18.67
C LYS A 11 -8.45 5.92 -18.66
N GLN A 12 -7.28 5.95 -19.32
CA GLN A 12 -6.43 4.77 -19.44
C GLN A 12 -6.24 4.17 -18.05
N GLN A 13 -6.78 2.96 -17.85
CA GLN A 13 -6.48 2.20 -16.65
C GLN A 13 -4.97 2.01 -16.57
N ALA A 14 -4.41 2.15 -15.36
CA ALA A 14 -3.01 1.86 -15.13
C ALA A 14 -2.69 0.43 -15.62
N LYS A 15 -1.49 0.22 -16.16
CA LYS A 15 -1.03 -1.10 -16.65
C LYS A 15 -1.17 -2.22 -15.60
N SER A 16 -1.18 -1.86 -14.32
CA SER A 16 -1.57 -2.72 -13.22
C SER A 16 -2.53 -1.92 -12.33
N PRO A 17 -3.83 -2.25 -12.30
CA PRO A 17 -4.78 -1.60 -11.42
C PRO A 17 -4.41 -1.87 -9.94
N ILE A 18 -4.73 -0.93 -9.07
CA ILE A 18 -4.66 -1.09 -7.60
C ILE A 18 -6.01 -1.65 -7.17
N ASP A 19 -6.01 -2.78 -6.48
CA ASP A 19 -7.21 -3.51 -6.03
C ASP A 19 -7.42 -3.38 -4.51
N ILE A 20 -6.80 -2.39 -3.89
CA ILE A 20 -6.98 -2.06 -2.47
C ILE A 20 -7.33 -0.59 -2.27
N ASP A 21 -8.19 -0.34 -1.31
CA ASP A 21 -8.46 1.01 -0.80
C ASP A 21 -7.69 1.21 0.51
N ILE A 22 -6.87 2.27 0.58
CA ILE A 22 -6.21 2.67 1.81
C ILE A 22 -6.75 4.02 2.27
N ILE A 23 -7.24 4.07 3.51
CA ILE A 23 -7.67 5.30 4.16
C ILE A 23 -6.57 5.75 5.13
N VAL A 24 -5.91 6.86 4.81
CA VAL A 24 -4.93 7.50 5.71
C VAL A 24 -5.63 8.62 6.48
N VAL A 25 -5.68 8.50 7.80
CA VAL A 25 -6.30 9.51 8.67
C VAL A 25 -5.23 10.42 9.26
N GLY A 26 -5.07 11.60 8.67
CA GLY A 26 -4.22 12.65 9.20
C GLY A 26 -4.88 13.38 10.38
N ARG A 27 -4.07 13.79 11.37
CA ARG A 27 -4.50 14.73 12.41
C ARG A 27 -3.91 16.10 12.12
N LYS A 28 -4.65 17.17 12.46
CA LYS A 28 -4.14 18.53 12.35
C LYS A 28 -2.84 18.65 13.15
N LEU A 29 -1.75 19.03 12.50
CA LEU A 29 -0.41 19.13 13.13
C LEU A 29 -0.37 20.03 14.38
N ALA A 30 -1.27 21.00 14.47
CA ALA A 30 -1.40 21.88 15.65
C ALA A 30 -1.99 21.17 16.88
N LEU A 31 -2.58 19.98 16.72
CA LEU A 31 -3.26 19.19 17.75
C LEU A 31 -2.50 17.92 18.13
N ILE A 32 -1.30 17.73 17.59
CA ILE A 32 -0.43 16.58 17.90
C ILE A 32 0.99 17.05 18.18
N ASP A 33 1.74 16.22 18.90
CA ASP A 33 3.18 16.40 19.03
C ASP A 33 3.89 15.98 17.74
N PRO A 34 4.47 16.93 16.97
CA PRO A 34 5.14 16.62 15.72
C PRO A 34 6.46 15.92 15.99
N PHE A 35 6.90 15.12 15.03
CA PHE A 35 8.25 14.59 15.06
C PHE A 35 9.24 15.70 14.68
N LEU A 36 10.26 15.90 15.52
CA LEU A 36 11.33 16.88 15.28
C LEU A 36 12.30 16.42 14.18
N LYS A 37 12.43 15.11 14.01
CA LYS A 37 13.31 14.45 13.04
C LYS A 37 12.61 13.21 12.50
N ILE A 38 13.03 12.78 11.32
CA ILE A 38 12.59 11.50 10.75
C ILE A 38 13.17 10.38 11.62
N PRO A 39 12.36 9.40 12.06
CA PRO A 39 12.87 8.24 12.80
C PRO A 39 13.93 7.51 11.98
N VAL A 40 15.02 7.12 12.64
CA VAL A 40 16.16 6.45 11.98
C VAL A 40 15.71 5.13 11.35
N ASP A 41 14.86 4.38 12.05
CA ASP A 41 14.39 3.07 11.65
C ASP A 41 13.07 3.12 10.87
N LEU A 42 12.66 4.30 10.38
CA LEU A 42 11.36 4.47 9.70
C LEU A 42 11.21 3.51 8.52
N LEU A 43 12.24 3.38 7.69
CA LEU A 43 12.17 2.49 6.52
C LEU A 43 12.01 1.03 6.96
N SER A 44 12.83 0.55 7.89
CA SER A 44 12.75 -0.83 8.38
C SER A 44 11.41 -1.13 9.06
N GLU A 45 10.88 -0.22 9.87
CA GLU A 45 9.55 -0.37 10.47
C GLU A 45 8.47 -0.49 9.39
N CYS A 46 8.53 0.36 8.35
CA CYS A 46 7.59 0.29 7.23
C CYS A 46 7.70 -1.03 6.46
N ILE A 47 8.92 -1.57 6.29
CA ILE A 47 9.16 -2.86 5.63
C ILE A 47 8.48 -3.99 6.41
N GLU A 48 8.71 -4.05 7.71
CA GLU A 48 8.16 -5.08 8.60
C GLU A 48 6.64 -5.03 8.62
N GLU A 49 6.07 -3.84 8.80
CA GLU A 49 4.61 -3.66 8.83
C GLU A 49 3.96 -3.95 7.49
N THR A 50 4.58 -3.54 6.38
CA THR A 50 4.11 -3.88 5.03
C THR A 50 4.09 -5.40 4.84
N GLY A 51 5.17 -6.10 5.24
CA GLY A 51 5.23 -7.55 5.23
C GLY A 51 4.10 -8.19 6.04
N GLY A 52 3.84 -7.71 7.25
CA GLY A 52 2.76 -8.19 8.10
C GLY A 52 1.36 -7.99 7.49
N ILE A 53 1.12 -6.87 6.81
CA ILE A 53 -0.14 -6.61 6.10
C ILE A 53 -0.30 -7.57 4.91
N VAL A 54 0.75 -7.74 4.09
CA VAL A 54 0.74 -8.66 2.94
C VAL A 54 0.49 -10.09 3.42
N GLU A 55 1.13 -10.51 4.51
CA GLU A 55 0.92 -11.83 5.09
C GLU A 55 -0.53 -12.01 5.57
N ALA A 56 -1.16 -10.97 6.13
CA ALA A 56 -2.56 -11.02 6.53
C ALA A 56 -3.52 -11.25 5.34
N PHE A 57 -3.24 -10.62 4.20
CA PHE A 57 -3.97 -10.90 2.96
C PHE A 57 -3.72 -12.33 2.45
N ASN A 58 -2.47 -12.77 2.43
CA ASN A 58 -2.12 -14.13 2.01
C ASN A 58 -2.75 -15.22 2.89
N ARG A 59 -2.87 -14.98 4.21
CA ARG A 59 -3.61 -15.87 5.13
C ARG A 59 -5.10 -15.99 4.80
N SER A 60 -5.66 -14.99 4.11
CA SER A 60 -7.04 -14.97 3.63
C SER A 60 -7.16 -15.45 2.17
N ASN A 61 -6.14 -16.17 1.66
CA ASN A 61 -6.03 -16.62 0.27
C ASN A 61 -6.08 -15.47 -0.76
N ARG A 62 -5.62 -14.27 -0.38
CA ARG A 62 -5.54 -13.12 -1.27
C ARG A 62 -4.09 -12.77 -1.55
N GLU A 63 -3.68 -12.97 -2.79
CA GLU A 63 -2.43 -12.44 -3.32
C GLU A 63 -2.62 -10.98 -3.73
N LEU A 64 -1.65 -10.13 -3.43
CA LEU A 64 -1.67 -8.71 -3.77
C LEU A 64 -0.83 -8.45 -5.02
N SER A 65 -1.26 -7.50 -5.85
CA SER A 65 -0.43 -7.03 -6.95
C SER A 65 0.79 -6.25 -6.44
N ARG A 66 1.81 -6.11 -7.29
CA ARG A 66 2.97 -5.27 -6.97
C ARG A 66 2.57 -3.83 -6.61
N ASN A 67 1.54 -3.30 -7.27
CA ASN A 67 1.07 -1.95 -7.02
C ASN A 67 0.34 -1.86 -5.68
N ASP A 68 -0.43 -2.87 -5.28
CA ASP A 68 -1.04 -2.91 -3.95
C ASP A 68 0.03 -2.87 -2.85
N VAL A 69 1.08 -3.68 -2.97
CA VAL A 69 2.22 -3.69 -2.03
C VAL A 69 2.91 -2.31 -2.01
N THR A 70 3.08 -1.68 -3.18
CA THR A 70 3.64 -0.32 -3.29
C THR A 70 2.80 0.70 -2.53
N VAL A 71 1.47 0.65 -2.69
CA VAL A 71 0.54 1.58 -2.05
C VAL A 71 0.52 1.37 -0.53
N ILE A 72 0.58 0.12 -0.04
CA ILE A 72 0.72 -0.18 1.39
C ILE A 72 2.00 0.45 1.95
N MET A 73 3.14 0.18 1.32
CA MET A 73 4.44 0.72 1.73
C MET A 73 4.44 2.25 1.76
N THR A 74 3.89 2.87 0.71
CA THR A 74 3.78 4.33 0.59
C THR A 74 2.87 4.91 1.68
N ALA A 75 1.74 4.26 1.98
CA ALA A 75 0.85 4.70 3.04
C ALA A 75 1.49 4.64 4.42
N ARG A 76 2.29 3.61 4.72
CA ARG A 76 3.08 3.52 5.96
C ARG A 76 4.06 4.69 6.08
N LEU A 77 4.84 4.94 5.03
CA LEU A 77 5.79 6.06 4.99
C LEU A 77 5.09 7.41 5.20
N ILE A 78 4.06 7.71 4.41
CA ILE A 78 3.35 8.99 4.48
C ILE A 78 2.68 9.20 5.84
N THR A 79 2.16 8.14 6.47
CA THR A 79 1.54 8.25 7.79
C THR A 79 2.53 8.80 8.82
N THR A 80 3.75 8.28 8.86
CA THR A 80 4.79 8.77 9.78
C THR A 80 5.33 10.14 9.35
N LEU A 81 5.63 10.31 8.07
CA LEU A 81 6.18 11.57 7.54
C LEU A 81 5.19 12.74 7.68
N SER A 82 3.87 12.47 7.72
CA SER A 82 2.84 13.49 7.95
C SER A 82 2.97 14.21 9.31
N ARG A 83 3.76 13.66 10.24
CA ARG A 83 4.04 14.26 11.55
C ARG A 83 5.26 15.19 11.56
N ILE A 84 6.00 15.25 10.45
CA ILE A 84 7.18 16.10 10.28
C ILE A 84 6.73 17.45 9.71
N ARG A 85 7.27 18.56 10.23
CA ARG A 85 6.90 19.92 9.78
C ARG A 85 7.73 20.44 8.60
N ASP A 86 8.82 19.75 8.29
CA ASP A 86 9.83 20.20 7.33
C ASP A 86 9.67 19.43 6.00
N LEU A 87 9.06 20.10 5.01
CA LEU A 87 8.78 19.50 3.71
C LEU A 87 10.05 19.11 2.96
N GLU A 88 11.12 19.93 3.03
CA GLU A 88 12.38 19.64 2.33
C GLU A 88 13.02 18.38 2.89
N LYS A 89 13.01 18.21 4.22
CA LYS A 89 13.47 16.96 4.85
C LYS A 89 12.65 15.75 4.42
N ILE A 90 11.32 15.88 4.35
CA ILE A 90 10.44 14.80 3.90
C ILE A 90 10.77 14.39 2.46
N LEU A 91 10.86 15.37 1.55
CA LEU A 91 11.17 15.12 0.14
C LEU A 91 12.56 14.51 -0.03
N SER A 92 13.57 15.06 0.65
CA SER A 92 14.94 14.54 0.64
C SER A 92 15.00 13.09 1.13
N TYR A 93 14.27 12.77 2.20
CA TYR A 93 14.18 11.40 2.69
C TYR A 93 13.50 10.46 1.69
N LEU A 94 12.34 10.84 1.15
CA LEU A 94 11.62 10.04 0.15
C LEU A 94 12.51 9.74 -1.07
N SER A 95 13.22 10.74 -1.59
CA SER A 95 14.17 10.55 -2.68
C SER A 95 15.33 9.62 -2.29
N SER A 96 15.81 9.68 -1.04
CA SER A 96 16.90 8.82 -0.57
C SER A 96 16.51 7.35 -0.47
N VAL A 97 15.23 7.05 -0.19
CA VAL A 97 14.75 5.67 0.00
C VAL A 97 14.02 5.10 -1.21
N GLU A 98 13.75 5.89 -2.25
CA GLU A 98 12.97 5.47 -3.42
C GLU A 98 13.52 4.20 -4.09
N GLY A 99 14.84 4.14 -4.30
CA GLY A 99 15.50 2.97 -4.90
C GLY A 99 15.38 1.72 -4.02
N GLU A 100 15.62 1.86 -2.72
CA GLU A 100 15.52 0.74 -1.77
C GLU A 100 14.07 0.26 -1.63
N MET A 101 13.11 1.20 -1.57
CA MET A 101 11.69 0.90 -1.53
C MET A 101 11.26 0.04 -2.73
N GLY A 102 11.74 0.36 -3.95
CA GLY A 102 11.45 -0.43 -5.13
C GLY A 102 11.95 -1.88 -5.03
N VAL A 103 13.16 -2.08 -4.50
CA VAL A 103 13.76 -3.41 -4.28
C VAL A 103 13.00 -4.19 -3.22
N VAL A 104 12.64 -3.54 -2.12
CA VAL A 104 11.88 -4.15 -1.02
C VAL A 104 10.49 -4.56 -1.48
N VAL A 105 9.76 -3.67 -2.17
CA VAL A 105 8.42 -3.97 -2.69
C VAL A 105 8.47 -5.18 -3.61
N GLU A 106 9.46 -5.25 -4.50
CA GLU A 106 9.65 -6.39 -5.39
C GLU A 106 9.92 -7.67 -4.61
N ARG A 107 10.76 -7.61 -3.56
CA ARG A 107 11.05 -8.74 -2.69
C ARG A 107 9.80 -9.24 -1.97
N ILE A 108 9.06 -8.35 -1.30
CA ILE A 108 7.83 -8.71 -0.57
C ILE A 108 6.79 -9.29 -1.54
N TRP A 109 6.60 -8.65 -2.69
CA TRP A 109 5.65 -9.11 -3.71
C TRP A 109 5.97 -10.52 -4.22
N ARG A 110 7.24 -10.83 -4.49
CA ARG A 110 7.69 -12.16 -4.95
C ARG A 110 7.67 -13.24 -3.87
N GLN A 111 7.69 -12.87 -2.61
CA GLN A 111 7.72 -13.80 -1.46
C GLN A 111 6.32 -14.17 -0.96
N GLN A 112 5.27 -13.69 -1.62
CA GLN A 112 3.89 -14.01 -1.24
C GLN A 112 3.62 -15.51 -1.31
N ASN A 113 2.82 -15.99 -0.37
CA ASN A 113 2.41 -17.38 -0.28
C ASN A 113 0.94 -17.44 0.18
N PRO A 114 -0.02 -17.16 -0.72
CA PRO A 114 -1.44 -17.23 -0.38
C PRO A 114 -1.80 -18.67 0.02
N ARG A 115 -2.39 -18.83 1.22
CA ARG A 115 -2.79 -20.17 1.69
C ARG A 115 -4.04 -20.60 0.95
N GLU A 116 -4.00 -21.76 0.29
CA GLU A 116 -5.21 -22.41 -0.19
C GLU A 116 -6.15 -22.66 0.99
N ILE A 117 -7.36 -22.09 0.93
CA ILE A 117 -8.43 -22.48 1.83
C ILE A 117 -8.87 -23.86 1.35
N LEU A 118 -8.54 -24.91 2.10
CA LEU A 118 -9.20 -26.20 1.97
C LEU A 118 -10.69 -25.96 2.29
N VAL A 119 -11.49 -25.84 1.24
CA VAL A 119 -12.95 -25.91 1.37
C VAL A 119 -13.25 -27.35 1.73
N GLU A 120 -13.26 -27.67 3.02
CA GLU A 120 -13.97 -28.86 3.47
C GLU A 120 -15.42 -28.67 3.05
N GLU A 121 -15.83 -29.44 2.05
CA GLU A 121 -17.21 -29.52 1.59
C GLU A 121 -18.12 -29.68 2.80
N GLN A 122 -18.83 -28.61 3.16
CA GLN A 122 -20.06 -28.73 3.93
C GLN A 122 -21.16 -29.36 3.03
N GLN A 123 -20.86 -30.50 2.42
CA GLN A 123 -21.84 -31.51 2.06
C GLN A 123 -22.03 -32.40 3.29
N MET A 124 -22.70 -31.91 4.31
CA MET A 124 -23.52 -32.80 5.14
C MET A 124 -24.46 -32.01 6.03
N ARG A 125 -25.75 -32.36 5.87
CA ARG A 125 -26.90 -32.04 6.72
C ARG A 125 -27.54 -30.69 6.42
N LEU A 126 -28.53 -30.74 5.54
CA LEU A 126 -29.94 -30.55 5.91
C LEU A 126 -30.79 -31.27 4.85
N PHE A 127 -30.92 -32.59 5.03
CA PHE A 127 -32.18 -33.27 4.70
C PHE A 127 -33.08 -33.13 5.93
#